data_AF-A0A6A1XQP3-F1
#
_entry.id   AF-A0A6A1XQP3-F1
#
_cell.length_a   1.000
_cell.length_b   1.000
_cell.length_c   1.000
_cell.angle_alpha   90.00
_cell.angle_beta   90.00
_cell.angle_gamma   90.00
#
_symmetry.space_group_name_H-M   'P 1'
#
loop_
_entity.id
_entity.type
_entity.pdbx_description
1 polymer ?
#
loop_
_entity_poly.entity_id
_entity_poly.type
_entity_poly.pdbx_seq_one_letter_code
_entity_poly.pdbx_strand_id
1 'polypeptide(L)'
;MLKNTLFVILLMISSLFTACAEGYVSDVQKGDDTKEIRFSLNMEGGLTMSSTRASVSLDRMKWKIFCFDDQYNYLFDKTGSIGDAANEIKVSVTKGVVYRFLFLCTTVNNIFPDLTSGKTYWDLEAYTPLLPLADPMEMLVSRGNEKDGTLRVAAASASVQVTLAPRASKIVLQKDAQTVSDITVNSVTFADAASSVPYVHIEPQFYSEYENLPVVTRKTYQCVPQEDVCYMLPDMCAGTFGVNATLHITHPISGEQDVRVTVPVGLALNVGSGKTYYIKMSADAKGKVAATWATRVAPKTLKLATQNLWGKSTSVVLDYFNRIDVDVLCAQECSNLSESDIQAQGLYVHTHSNNGQGKCSIISRYPFSGITPNKYGAYIDLGEGIVVLVMNCHGAYFPYGPYQLNGIEYKDFPATDDVDYVVKVNKEARQGMVDKLLEDFHSSTTPFVCLSGDFNEPSWLDWTEGALSAGLAPYVVQWPTTRSLWEGGIKGDAYRTIHPDPVTHPGFTWTPRPSKKDTKDRLDLTLYTLSPNTEVKSCQVIGENTEMSDIVLPNWGPFENVFDHRGLRTEFVFTK
;
A
#
# COMPACT_ATOMS: atom_id res chain seq x y z
N MET A 1 53.61 12.72 10.89
CA MET A 1 52.70 11.80 10.18
C MET A 1 52.93 10.31 10.47
N LEU A 2 54.07 9.85 11.00
CA LEU A 2 54.27 8.41 11.28
C LEU A 2 53.73 7.89 12.64
N LYS A 3 53.35 8.77 13.59
CA LYS A 3 52.79 8.35 14.90
C LYS A 3 51.27 8.14 14.91
N ASN A 4 50.52 8.81 14.03
CA ASN A 4 49.06 8.67 13.99
C ASN A 4 48.61 7.44 13.19
N THR A 5 49.40 6.97 12.23
CA THR A 5 49.07 5.75 11.45
C THR A 5 49.26 4.48 12.27
N LEU A 6 50.23 4.45 13.21
CA LEU A 6 50.48 3.28 14.06
C LEU A 6 49.42 3.10 15.15
N PHE A 7 48.79 4.18 15.62
CA PHE A 7 47.74 4.14 16.64
C PHE A 7 46.40 3.62 16.07
N VAL A 8 46.10 3.91 14.80
CA VAL A 8 44.90 3.40 14.12
C VAL A 8 45.02 1.91 13.80
N ILE A 9 46.23 1.41 13.48
CA ILE A 9 46.46 -0.02 13.24
C ILE A 9 46.40 -0.83 14.55
N LEU A 10 46.88 -0.29 15.68
CA LEU A 10 46.81 -0.99 16.97
C LEU A 10 45.36 -1.08 17.51
N LEU A 11 44.54 -0.06 17.28
CA LEU A 11 43.10 -0.07 17.64
C LEU A 11 42.31 -1.06 16.77
N MET A 12 42.59 -1.14 15.47
CA MET A 12 41.94 -2.09 14.55
C MET A 12 42.30 -3.56 14.83
N ILE A 13 43.50 -3.84 15.36
CA ILE A 13 43.91 -5.20 15.74
C ILE A 13 43.34 -5.59 17.12
N SER A 14 43.11 -4.64 18.03
CA SER A 14 42.44 -4.91 19.31
C SER A 14 40.92 -5.17 19.20
N SER A 15 40.26 -4.61 18.17
CA SER A 15 38.85 -4.89 17.84
C SER A 15 38.64 -6.17 17.03
N LEU A 16 39.69 -6.75 16.44
CA LEU A 16 39.60 -8.03 15.72
C LEU A 16 39.85 -9.26 16.60
N PHE A 17 40.41 -9.10 17.82
CA PHE A 17 40.62 -10.19 18.78
C PHE A 17 39.60 -10.23 19.92
N THR A 18 38.56 -9.39 19.90
CA THR A 18 37.38 -9.51 20.78
C THR A 18 36.20 -10.23 20.13
N ALA A 19 36.38 -10.78 18.92
CA ALA A 19 35.37 -11.57 18.21
C ALA A 19 35.65 -13.10 18.18
N CYS A 20 36.77 -13.57 18.75
CA CYS A 20 37.13 -14.99 18.76
C CYS A 20 37.87 -15.36 20.06
N ALA A 21 37.18 -15.35 21.19
CA ALA A 21 37.64 -16.00 22.43
C ALA A 21 36.51 -16.12 23.46
N GLU A 22 35.46 -16.89 23.18
CA GLU A 22 34.73 -17.54 24.27
C GLU A 22 35.39 -18.89 24.52
N GLY A 23 36.35 -18.86 25.44
CA GLY A 23 37.03 -20.04 25.94
C GLY A 23 36.05 -20.93 26.70
N TYR A 24 36.15 -22.23 26.42
CA TYR A 24 35.78 -23.29 27.34
C TYR A 24 36.28 -22.95 28.75
N VAL A 25 35.35 -22.60 29.65
CA VAL A 25 35.57 -22.70 31.09
C VAL A 25 34.44 -23.56 31.61
N SER A 26 34.78 -24.79 31.97
CA SER A 26 33.95 -25.64 32.81
C SER A 26 33.73 -24.93 34.14
N ASP A 27 32.50 -24.51 34.40
CA ASP A 27 32.10 -24.04 35.73
C ASP A 27 30.90 -24.82 36.23
N VAL A 28 31.14 -25.37 37.41
CA VAL A 28 30.27 -26.11 38.32
C VAL A 28 28.88 -25.49 38.39
N GLN A 29 27.84 -26.30 38.14
CA GLN A 29 26.44 -25.95 38.42
C GLN A 29 26.28 -25.45 39.86
N LYS A 30 25.99 -24.16 40.02
CA LYS A 30 25.41 -23.60 41.24
C LYS A 30 24.35 -22.56 40.92
N GLY A 31 23.10 -22.92 41.23
CA GLY A 31 22.16 -22.07 41.95
C GLY A 31 21.72 -20.76 41.29
N ASP A 32 21.39 -20.79 40.00
CA ASP A 32 20.15 -20.30 39.38
C ASP A 32 20.47 -20.06 37.89
N ASP A 33 20.51 -21.15 37.12
CA ASP A 33 20.96 -21.17 35.72
C ASP A 33 19.87 -20.68 34.74
N THR A 34 18.96 -19.84 35.26
CA THR A 34 17.78 -19.34 34.57
C THR A 34 17.96 -17.87 34.19
N LYS A 35 17.37 -17.48 33.06
CA LYS A 35 17.34 -16.11 32.57
C LYS A 35 15.94 -15.75 32.12
N GLU A 36 15.47 -14.58 32.54
CA GLU A 36 14.23 -13.98 32.06
C GLU A 36 14.48 -13.26 30.73
N ILE A 37 13.77 -13.68 29.68
CA ILE A 37 13.66 -12.97 28.42
C ILE A 37 12.37 -12.15 28.46
N ARG A 38 12.47 -10.87 28.09
CA ARG A 38 11.32 -9.97 27.98
C ARG A 38 10.94 -9.76 26.53
N PHE A 39 9.69 -10.00 26.19
CA PHE A 39 9.14 -9.85 24.85
C PHE A 39 8.18 -8.68 24.83
N SER A 40 8.50 -7.64 24.08
CA SER A 40 7.60 -6.53 23.83
C SER A 40 6.79 -6.80 22.57
N LEU A 41 5.48 -6.93 22.70
CA LEU A 41 4.59 -7.14 21.56
C LEU A 41 4.35 -5.80 20.86
N ASN A 42 4.59 -5.77 19.56
CA ASN A 42 4.20 -4.69 18.67
C ASN A 42 3.42 -5.25 17.49
N MET A 43 2.40 -4.55 17.03
CA MET A 43 1.83 -4.86 15.71
C MET A 43 2.84 -4.45 14.64
N GLU A 44 2.80 -5.09 13.47
CA GLU A 44 3.55 -4.64 12.32
C GLU A 44 3.34 -3.14 12.06
N GLY A 45 4.45 -2.38 12.11
CA GLY A 45 4.47 -0.92 12.02
C GLY A 45 4.87 -0.25 13.34
N GLY A 46 6.17 -0.27 13.70
CA GLY A 46 6.78 0.51 14.79
C GLY A 46 6.77 2.04 14.56
N LEU A 47 5.66 2.55 14.07
CA LEU A 47 5.28 3.91 13.78
C LEU A 47 3.80 3.95 14.17
N THR A 48 3.40 4.77 15.14
CA THR A 48 2.01 4.86 15.60
C THR A 48 1.06 4.95 14.39
N MET A 49 0.35 3.86 14.08
CA MET A 49 -0.57 3.80 12.96
C MET A 49 -1.87 4.47 13.41
N SER A 50 -2.12 5.70 12.95
CA SER A 50 -3.35 6.45 13.24
C SER A 50 -4.35 6.40 12.07
N SER A 51 -5.53 5.87 12.39
CA SER A 51 -6.89 6.33 12.03
C SER A 51 -7.53 6.10 10.66
N THR A 52 -7.02 5.25 9.76
CA THR A 52 -7.82 4.82 8.57
C THR A 52 -7.87 3.31 8.30
N ARG A 53 -7.18 2.51 9.11
CA ARG A 53 -7.57 1.12 9.41
C ARG A 53 -7.80 1.07 10.90
N ALA A 54 -8.84 0.39 11.38
CA ALA A 54 -9.04 0.19 12.81
C ALA A 54 -7.70 -0.32 13.39
N SER A 55 -7.03 0.51 14.19
CA SER A 55 -5.89 0.06 14.97
C SER A 55 -6.45 -1.01 15.88
N VAL A 56 -6.15 -2.27 15.60
CA VAL A 56 -6.61 -3.37 16.45
C VAL A 56 -5.84 -3.21 17.74
N SER A 57 -6.56 -2.77 18.78
CA SER A 57 -5.98 -2.74 20.11
C SER A 57 -5.68 -4.18 20.51
N LEU A 58 -4.44 -4.40 20.98
CA LEU A 58 -4.07 -5.66 21.62
C LEU A 58 -4.70 -5.78 23.01
N ASP A 59 -5.28 -4.70 23.54
CA ASP A 59 -5.91 -4.68 24.86
C ASP A 59 -6.94 -5.80 24.98
N ARG A 60 -6.85 -6.55 26.09
CA ARG A 60 -7.76 -7.67 26.42
C ARG A 60 -7.66 -8.87 25.49
N MET A 61 -6.75 -8.90 24.51
CA MET A 61 -6.45 -10.13 23.79
C MET A 61 -5.78 -11.13 24.72
N LYS A 62 -6.06 -12.42 24.48
CA LYS A 62 -5.29 -13.52 25.06
C LYS A 62 -4.02 -13.71 24.23
N TRP A 63 -2.97 -14.25 24.83
CA TRP A 63 -1.76 -14.67 24.13
C TRP A 63 -1.34 -16.08 24.53
N LYS A 64 -0.67 -16.79 23.61
CA LYS A 64 0.03 -18.07 23.83
C LYS A 64 1.40 -18.03 23.18
N ILE A 65 2.43 -18.46 23.90
CA ILE A 65 3.80 -18.58 23.38
C ILE A 65 4.19 -20.04 23.43
N PHE A 66 4.55 -20.60 22.27
CA PHE A 66 5.20 -21.90 22.19
C PHE A 66 6.71 -21.72 22.20
N CYS A 67 7.40 -22.57 22.95
CA CYS A 67 8.85 -22.63 23.04
C CYS A 67 9.33 -23.98 22.48
N PHE A 68 10.32 -23.90 21.58
CA PHE A 68 10.98 -25.03 20.97
C PHE A 68 12.49 -24.95 21.21
N ASP A 69 13.16 -26.09 21.16
CA ASP A 69 14.62 -26.11 21.05
C ASP A 69 15.08 -25.68 19.64
N ASP A 70 16.40 -25.55 19.43
CA ASP A 70 16.95 -25.14 18.14
C ASP A 70 16.73 -26.20 17.03
N GLN A 71 16.30 -27.41 17.40
CA GLN A 71 15.93 -28.52 16.50
C GLN A 71 14.41 -28.62 16.31
N TYR A 72 13.64 -27.61 16.74
CA TYR A 72 12.19 -27.51 16.60
C TYR A 72 11.36 -28.47 17.45
N ASN A 73 11.96 -29.16 18.43
CA ASN A 73 11.18 -29.99 19.36
C ASN A 73 10.43 -29.10 20.35
N TYR A 74 9.14 -29.38 20.56
CA TYR A 74 8.34 -28.66 21.54
C TYR A 74 8.87 -28.91 22.96
N LEU A 75 9.06 -27.82 23.70
CA LEU A 75 9.52 -27.87 25.08
C LEU A 75 8.39 -27.55 26.06
N PHE A 76 7.77 -26.38 25.89
CA PHE A 76 6.68 -25.89 26.74
C PHE A 76 5.92 -24.75 26.05
N ASP A 77 4.78 -24.36 26.64
CA ASP A 77 4.10 -23.12 26.29
C ASP A 77 3.67 -22.32 27.53
N LYS A 78 3.35 -21.05 27.31
CA LYS A 78 2.72 -20.17 28.30
C LYS A 78 1.54 -19.45 27.69
N THR A 79 0.53 -19.16 28.51
CA THR A 79 -0.64 -18.38 28.11
C THR A 79 -0.89 -17.21 29.06
N GLY A 80 -1.57 -16.19 28.58
CA GLY A 80 -1.97 -15.05 29.40
C GLY A 80 -2.91 -14.09 28.66
N SER A 81 -3.03 -12.87 29.18
CA SER A 81 -3.80 -11.79 28.55
C SER A 81 -2.99 -10.50 28.56
N ILE A 82 -3.24 -9.65 27.56
CA ILE A 82 -2.64 -8.33 27.42
C ILE A 82 -3.44 -7.35 28.28
N GLY A 83 -2.80 -6.73 29.28
CA GLY A 83 -3.42 -5.79 30.21
C GLY A 83 -3.15 -4.33 29.84
N ASP A 84 -3.95 -3.41 30.41
CA ASP A 84 -4.05 -1.99 30.04
C ASP A 84 -2.75 -1.14 30.17
N ALA A 85 -1.63 -1.70 30.65
CA ALA A 85 -0.43 -0.91 31.01
C ALA A 85 0.95 -1.52 30.64
N ALA A 86 1.04 -2.74 30.10
CA ALA A 86 2.34 -3.31 29.69
C ALA A 86 2.21 -4.38 28.60
N ASN A 87 2.71 -4.08 27.40
CA ASN A 87 2.84 -5.02 26.28
C ASN A 87 4.06 -5.96 26.43
N GLU A 88 4.46 -6.29 27.67
CA GLU A 88 5.68 -7.05 27.94
C GLU A 88 5.35 -8.46 28.50
N ILE A 89 5.78 -9.51 27.81
CA ILE A 89 5.65 -10.90 28.24
C ILE A 89 7.02 -11.42 28.70
N LYS A 90 7.04 -12.11 29.84
CA LYS A 90 8.27 -12.61 30.46
C LYS A 90 8.34 -14.14 30.44
N VAL A 91 9.43 -14.68 29.92
CA VAL A 91 9.68 -16.13 29.84
C VAL A 91 11.04 -16.45 30.46
N SER A 92 11.06 -17.36 31.43
CA SER A 92 12.29 -17.84 32.06
C SER A 92 12.80 -19.07 31.31
N VAL A 93 14.07 -19.06 30.91
CA VAL A 93 14.73 -20.14 30.17
C VAL A 93 16.13 -20.42 30.70
N THR A 94 16.75 -21.53 30.31
CA THR A 94 18.12 -21.86 30.72
C THR A 94 19.13 -20.97 30.00
N LYS A 95 20.10 -20.44 30.75
CA LYS A 95 21.16 -19.59 30.20
C LYS A 95 22.02 -20.38 29.22
N GLY A 96 22.46 -19.70 28.14
CA GLY A 96 23.36 -20.29 27.14
C GLY A 96 22.70 -21.24 26.13
N VAL A 97 21.39 -21.51 26.27
CA VAL A 97 20.63 -22.32 25.30
C VAL A 97 19.98 -21.41 24.26
N VAL A 98 19.90 -21.90 23.01
CA VAL A 98 19.16 -21.25 21.93
C VAL A 98 17.77 -21.84 21.87
N TYR A 99 16.77 -20.96 21.88
CA TYR A 99 15.36 -21.31 21.82
C TYR A 99 14.72 -20.70 20.58
N ARG A 100 13.60 -21.29 20.17
CA ARG A 100 12.72 -20.76 19.13
C ARG A 100 11.35 -20.50 19.73
N PHE A 101 10.80 -19.32 19.48
CA PHE A 101 9.50 -18.92 20.00
C PHE A 101 8.50 -18.63 18.89
N LEU A 102 7.25 -19.02 19.13
CA LEU A 102 6.09 -18.67 18.30
C LEU A 102 5.01 -18.04 19.18
N PHE A 103 4.61 -16.82 18.87
CA PHE A 103 3.56 -16.10 19.59
C PHE A 103 2.25 -16.19 18.81
N LEU A 104 1.17 -16.47 19.52
CA LEU A 104 -0.20 -16.32 19.04
C LEU A 104 -0.91 -15.32 19.95
N CYS A 105 -1.68 -14.41 19.36
CA CYS A 105 -2.61 -13.55 20.08
C CYS A 105 -4.00 -13.71 19.50
N THR A 106 -5.04 -13.69 20.34
CA THR A 106 -6.41 -13.82 19.85
C THR A 106 -7.43 -13.15 20.77
N THR A 107 -8.61 -12.84 20.23
CA THR A 107 -9.72 -12.30 21.02
C THR A 107 -10.17 -13.29 22.11
N VAL A 108 -10.85 -12.79 23.14
CA VAL A 108 -11.26 -13.58 24.31
C VAL A 108 -12.11 -14.80 23.97
N ASN A 109 -12.85 -14.78 22.87
CA ASN A 109 -13.76 -15.83 22.45
C ASN A 109 -13.09 -16.97 21.67
N ASN A 110 -11.87 -16.75 21.18
CA ASN A 110 -11.13 -17.74 20.38
C ASN A 110 -10.26 -18.64 21.25
N ILE A 111 -10.03 -19.87 20.80
CA ILE A 111 -9.29 -20.90 21.54
C ILE A 111 -7.90 -21.06 20.92
N PHE A 112 -6.88 -21.12 21.76
CA PHE A 112 -5.53 -21.43 21.28
C PHE A 112 -5.37 -22.93 21.00
N PRO A 113 -4.54 -23.30 20.03
CA PRO A 113 -4.15 -24.69 19.87
C PRO A 113 -3.33 -25.20 21.05
N ASP A 114 -3.28 -26.52 21.22
CA ASP A 114 -2.49 -27.20 22.24
C ASP A 114 -1.46 -28.13 21.61
N LEU A 115 -0.27 -28.18 22.22
CA LEU A 115 0.77 -29.12 21.84
C LEU A 115 1.11 -30.04 22.98
N THR A 116 1.26 -31.32 22.63
CA THR A 116 1.68 -32.35 23.57
C THR A 116 3.16 -32.63 23.42
N SER A 117 3.79 -33.09 24.51
CA SER A 117 5.18 -33.59 24.50
C SER A 117 5.41 -34.60 23.36
N GLY A 118 6.55 -34.49 22.68
CA GLY A 118 6.92 -35.32 21.52
C GLY A 118 6.46 -34.77 20.16
N LYS A 119 5.76 -33.63 20.15
CA LYS A 119 5.49 -32.86 18.95
C LYS A 119 6.63 -31.89 18.63
N THR A 120 6.69 -31.47 17.39
CA THR A 120 7.64 -30.48 16.87
C THR A 120 6.89 -29.25 16.35
N TYR A 121 7.63 -28.20 16.02
CA TYR A 121 7.11 -27.04 15.26
C TYR A 121 6.36 -27.45 13.98
N TRP A 122 6.77 -28.58 13.38
CA TRP A 122 6.25 -29.07 12.10
C TRP A 122 4.93 -29.85 12.22
N ASP A 123 4.48 -30.19 13.44
CA ASP A 123 3.25 -30.94 13.70
C ASP A 123 1.99 -30.05 13.66
N LEU A 124 1.73 -29.44 12.50
CA LEU A 124 0.85 -28.30 12.30
C LEU A 124 -0.68 -28.53 12.42
N GLU A 125 -1.19 -29.74 12.20
CA GLU A 125 -2.64 -29.97 12.28
C GLU A 125 -3.21 -29.61 13.67
N ALA A 126 -2.39 -29.76 14.71
CA ALA A 126 -2.70 -29.41 16.10
C ALA A 126 -2.93 -27.90 16.32
N TYR A 127 -2.56 -27.08 15.33
CA TYR A 127 -2.46 -25.64 15.46
C TYR A 127 -3.53 -24.83 14.73
N THR A 128 -4.36 -25.50 13.93
CA THR A 128 -5.34 -24.86 13.06
C THR A 128 -6.35 -24.10 13.91
N PRO A 129 -6.65 -22.82 13.64
CA PRO A 129 -7.82 -22.19 14.25
C PRO A 129 -9.07 -23.01 13.94
N LEU A 130 -10.00 -23.04 14.89
CA LEU A 130 -11.38 -23.34 14.58
C LEU A 130 -11.91 -22.19 13.71
N LEU A 131 -11.77 -22.35 12.38
CA LEU A 131 -12.43 -21.46 11.42
C LEU A 131 -13.95 -21.71 11.49
N PRO A 132 -14.76 -20.66 11.37
CA PRO A 132 -14.42 -19.32 10.89
C PRO A 132 -14.03 -18.31 11.98
N LEU A 133 -13.34 -17.26 11.55
CA LEU A 133 -13.19 -16.03 12.32
C LEU A 133 -14.32 -15.05 11.94
N ALA A 134 -14.61 -14.04 12.77
CA ALA A 134 -15.45 -12.91 12.34
C ALA A 134 -14.62 -11.89 11.53
N ASP A 135 -13.36 -11.69 11.94
CA ASP A 135 -12.40 -10.76 11.34
C ASP A 135 -10.99 -11.41 11.28
N PRO A 136 -10.24 -11.29 10.17
CA PRO A 136 -8.85 -11.75 10.05
C PRO A 136 -7.90 -11.32 11.18
N MET A 137 -8.18 -10.19 11.81
CA MET A 137 -7.38 -9.62 12.89
C MET A 137 -7.68 -10.28 14.25
N GLU A 138 -8.71 -11.12 14.36
CA GLU A 138 -9.04 -11.79 15.62
C GLU A 138 -8.00 -12.81 16.06
N MET A 139 -7.10 -13.21 15.17
CA MET A 139 -5.98 -14.08 15.50
C MET A 139 -4.72 -13.57 14.81
N LEU A 140 -3.68 -13.37 15.61
CA LEU A 140 -2.40 -12.82 15.22
C LEU A 140 -1.28 -13.81 15.54
N VAL A 141 -0.16 -13.71 14.82
CA VAL A 141 1.03 -14.54 14.98
C VAL A 141 2.30 -13.69 14.93
N SER A 142 3.34 -14.06 15.68
CA SER A 142 4.67 -13.41 15.58
C SER A 142 5.28 -13.57 14.19
N ARG A 143 5.85 -12.48 13.67
CA ARG A 143 6.88 -12.54 12.65
C ARG A 143 8.18 -13.00 13.31
N GLY A 144 8.61 -14.21 12.95
CA GLY A 144 9.96 -14.67 13.26
C GLY A 144 11.04 -13.74 12.70
N ASN A 145 12.23 -13.86 13.26
CA ASN A 145 13.45 -13.26 12.70
C ASN A 145 14.20 -14.23 11.78
N GLU A 146 13.82 -15.51 11.80
CA GLU A 146 14.31 -16.54 10.90
C GLU A 146 13.36 -16.73 9.73
N LYS A 147 13.88 -17.33 8.66
CA LYS A 147 13.09 -17.67 7.48
C LYS A 147 11.88 -18.53 7.88
N ASP A 148 12.09 -19.51 8.75
CA ASP A 148 11.05 -20.42 9.25
C ASP A 148 9.92 -19.78 10.07
N GLY A 149 9.90 -18.45 10.27
CA GLY A 149 8.83 -17.74 10.98
C GLY A 149 8.92 -17.83 12.51
N THR A 150 9.90 -18.54 13.06
CA THR A 150 10.18 -18.55 14.49
C THR A 150 11.08 -17.39 14.92
N LEU A 151 10.93 -16.98 16.17
CA LEU A 151 11.87 -16.08 16.84
C LEU A 151 13.00 -16.92 17.44
N ARG A 152 14.12 -17.03 16.75
CA ARG A 152 15.33 -17.67 17.27
C ARG A 152 16.07 -16.71 18.19
N VAL A 153 16.12 -17.06 19.47
CA VAL A 153 16.67 -16.22 20.52
C VAL A 153 17.71 -17.02 21.30
N ALA A 154 18.95 -16.53 21.29
CA ALA A 154 19.94 -16.96 22.27
C ALA A 154 19.58 -16.38 23.63
N ALA A 155 19.57 -17.20 24.69
CA ALA A 155 19.29 -16.78 26.07
C ALA A 155 20.29 -15.75 26.64
N ALA A 156 21.17 -15.16 25.82
CA ALA A 156 21.99 -13.99 26.14
C ALA A 156 21.24 -12.65 26.00
N SER A 157 20.13 -12.59 25.25
CA SER A 157 19.36 -11.35 25.02
C SER A 157 18.46 -10.98 26.21
N ALA A 158 18.40 -9.69 26.58
CA ALA A 158 17.61 -9.22 27.73
C ALA A 158 16.19 -8.74 27.36
N SER A 159 15.98 -8.33 26.10
CA SER A 159 14.69 -7.85 25.59
C SER A 159 14.58 -8.11 24.10
N VAL A 160 13.43 -8.55 23.63
CA VAL A 160 13.13 -8.90 22.23
C VAL A 160 11.84 -8.19 21.82
N GLN A 161 11.86 -7.48 20.69
CA GLN A 161 10.63 -6.93 20.09
C GLN A 161 9.98 -8.00 19.21
N VAL A 162 8.66 -8.15 19.33
CA VAL A 162 7.89 -9.20 18.67
C VAL A 162 6.80 -8.56 17.83
N THR A 163 7.06 -8.51 16.54
CA THR A 163 6.10 -7.99 15.57
C THR A 163 4.99 -9.02 15.34
N LEU A 164 3.73 -8.65 15.51
CA LEU A 164 2.56 -9.48 15.25
C LEU A 164 1.93 -9.13 13.89
N ALA A 165 1.49 -10.16 13.17
CA ALA A 165 0.75 -10.05 11.93
C ALA A 165 -0.53 -10.92 11.97
N PRO A 166 -1.58 -10.57 11.20
CA PRO A 166 -2.80 -11.36 11.17
C PRO A 166 -2.55 -12.78 10.65
N ARG A 167 -3.33 -13.74 11.14
CA ARG A 167 -3.06 -15.15 10.85
C ARG A 167 -3.90 -15.74 9.72
N ALA A 168 -4.97 -15.07 9.33
CA ALA A 168 -5.78 -15.49 8.18
C ALA A 168 -5.98 -14.33 7.21
N SER A 169 -6.33 -14.68 5.98
CA SER A 169 -6.91 -13.78 5.00
C SER A 169 -8.38 -14.15 4.82
N LYS A 170 -9.23 -13.14 4.69
CA LYS A 170 -10.65 -13.34 4.42
C LYS A 170 -10.87 -13.42 2.92
N ILE A 171 -11.68 -14.36 2.47
CA ILE A 171 -12.13 -14.48 1.09
C ILE A 171 -13.64 -14.32 1.11
N VAL A 172 -14.14 -13.31 0.41
CA VAL A 172 -15.57 -13.03 0.29
C VAL A 172 -16.02 -13.47 -1.10
N LEU A 173 -17.00 -14.36 -1.16
CA LEU A 173 -17.65 -14.77 -2.39
C LEU A 173 -18.71 -13.73 -2.72
N GLN A 174 -18.41 -12.87 -3.68
CA GLN A 174 -19.29 -11.79 -4.07
C GLN A 174 -20.14 -12.23 -5.25
N LYS A 175 -21.40 -12.58 -4.99
CA LYS A 175 -22.39 -12.91 -6.02
C LYS A 175 -22.97 -11.64 -6.62
N ASP A 176 -22.97 -11.53 -7.94
CA ASP A 176 -23.76 -10.53 -8.62
C ASP A 176 -25.25 -10.77 -8.35
N ALA A 177 -25.90 -9.75 -7.75
CA ALA A 177 -27.27 -9.85 -7.26
C ALA A 177 -28.32 -10.00 -8.38
N GLN A 178 -27.96 -9.75 -9.65
CA GLN A 178 -28.87 -9.84 -10.78
C GLN A 178 -28.76 -11.18 -11.51
N THR A 179 -27.57 -11.80 -11.50
CA THR A 179 -27.26 -12.95 -12.35
C THR A 179 -27.00 -14.25 -11.60
N VAL A 180 -26.55 -14.19 -10.35
CA VAL A 180 -26.11 -15.39 -9.60
C VAL A 180 -26.48 -15.38 -8.11
N SER A 181 -27.46 -14.57 -7.69
CA SER A 181 -27.91 -14.48 -6.29
C SER A 181 -28.32 -15.82 -5.70
N ASP A 182 -28.94 -16.68 -6.52
CA ASP A 182 -29.58 -17.93 -6.09
C ASP A 182 -28.63 -19.14 -6.19
N ILE A 183 -27.37 -18.92 -6.57
CA ILE A 183 -26.35 -19.97 -6.64
C ILE A 183 -25.78 -20.23 -5.23
N THR A 184 -25.72 -21.50 -4.87
CA THR A 184 -25.05 -21.95 -3.64
C THR A 184 -23.61 -22.30 -3.94
N VAL A 185 -22.66 -21.82 -3.14
CA VAL A 185 -21.26 -22.28 -3.21
C VAL A 185 -21.06 -23.31 -2.11
N ASN A 186 -20.96 -24.57 -2.51
CA ASN A 186 -20.84 -25.70 -1.58
C ASN A 186 -19.45 -25.76 -0.95
N SER A 187 -18.41 -25.46 -1.75
CA SER A 187 -17.04 -25.42 -1.27
C SER A 187 -16.14 -24.65 -2.23
N VAL A 188 -14.98 -24.21 -1.73
CA VAL A 188 -13.93 -23.60 -2.52
C VAL A 188 -12.66 -24.40 -2.36
N THR A 189 -12.10 -24.81 -3.48
CA THR A 189 -10.87 -25.59 -3.56
C THR A 189 -9.74 -24.72 -4.08
N PHE A 190 -8.66 -24.60 -3.32
CA PHE A 190 -7.45 -23.89 -3.69
C PHE A 190 -6.36 -24.89 -4.06
N ALA A 191 -5.84 -24.78 -5.28
CA ALA A 191 -4.77 -25.63 -5.78
C ALA A 191 -3.38 -25.09 -5.39
N ASP A 192 -2.39 -25.98 -5.34
CA ASP A 192 -0.97 -25.66 -5.07
C ASP A 192 -0.69 -24.95 -3.73
N ALA A 193 -1.56 -25.12 -2.74
CA ALA A 193 -1.35 -24.63 -1.39
C ALA A 193 -0.25 -25.45 -0.67
N ALA A 194 0.66 -24.79 0.03
CA ALA A 194 1.60 -25.51 0.90
C ALA A 194 0.84 -26.01 2.13
N SER A 195 0.91 -27.32 2.40
CA SER A 195 0.16 -27.95 3.50
C SER A 195 0.96 -28.06 4.79
N SER A 196 2.25 -27.71 4.77
CA SER A 196 3.17 -28.07 5.85
C SER A 196 4.27 -27.04 6.12
N VAL A 197 4.16 -25.80 5.62
CA VAL A 197 5.08 -24.72 5.98
C VAL A 197 4.50 -23.96 7.18
N PRO A 198 5.01 -24.15 8.41
CA PRO A 198 4.39 -23.56 9.58
C PRO A 198 4.61 -22.05 9.61
N TYR A 199 3.54 -21.30 9.88
CA TYR A 199 3.58 -20.05 10.64
C TYR A 199 4.45 -18.89 10.14
N VAL A 200 4.84 -18.91 8.87
CA VAL A 200 5.56 -17.80 8.27
C VAL A 200 4.56 -16.90 7.55
N HIS A 201 4.58 -15.61 7.88
CA HIS A 201 4.13 -14.61 6.92
C HIS A 201 5.19 -14.52 5.81
N ILE A 202 5.07 -15.35 4.77
CA ILE A 202 6.04 -15.39 3.69
C ILE A 202 5.78 -14.22 2.75
N GLU A 203 6.72 -13.28 2.70
CA GLU A 203 6.73 -12.34 1.60
C GLU A 203 7.07 -13.08 0.30
N PRO A 204 6.34 -12.82 -0.81
CA PRO A 204 6.46 -13.54 -2.07
C PRO A 204 7.89 -13.67 -2.59
N GLN A 205 8.70 -12.64 -2.34
CA GLN A 205 10.09 -12.53 -2.78
C GLN A 205 11.04 -13.57 -2.16
N PHE A 206 10.69 -14.16 -1.01
CA PHE A 206 11.52 -15.17 -0.35
C PHE A 206 11.06 -16.60 -0.63
N TYR A 207 10.00 -16.81 -1.41
CA TYR A 207 9.31 -18.10 -1.54
C TYR A 207 10.18 -19.24 -2.12
N SER A 208 10.97 -18.97 -3.17
CA SER A 208 11.85 -19.98 -3.79
C SER A 208 12.90 -20.55 -2.84
N GLU A 209 13.23 -19.83 -1.78
CA GLU A 209 14.20 -20.28 -0.78
C GLU A 209 13.59 -21.30 0.19
N TYR A 210 12.25 -21.30 0.36
CA TYR A 210 11.51 -22.17 1.28
C TYR A 210 11.26 -23.57 0.74
N GLU A 211 11.32 -23.81 -0.58
CA GLU A 211 11.23 -25.18 -1.14
C GLU A 211 12.30 -26.12 -0.56
N ASN A 212 13.37 -25.56 0.02
CA ASN A 212 14.45 -26.29 0.66
C ASN A 212 14.21 -26.59 2.15
N LEU A 213 13.09 -26.14 2.74
CA LEU A 213 12.74 -26.50 4.11
C LEU A 213 12.33 -27.97 4.23
N PRO A 214 12.50 -28.59 5.41
CA PRO A 214 12.38 -30.04 5.57
C PRO A 214 10.99 -30.64 5.26
N VAL A 215 9.93 -29.81 5.21
CA VAL A 215 8.55 -30.28 5.06
C VAL A 215 7.74 -29.32 4.16
N VAL A 216 7.98 -29.33 2.85
CA VAL A 216 7.09 -28.64 1.88
C VAL A 216 6.34 -29.69 1.05
N THR A 217 5.13 -30.06 1.49
CA THR A 217 4.20 -30.86 0.66
C THR A 217 3.08 -29.94 0.18
N ARG A 218 2.94 -29.77 -1.14
CA ARG A 218 1.81 -29.05 -1.73
C ARG A 218 0.58 -29.97 -1.74
N LYS A 219 -0.56 -29.48 -1.26
CA LYS A 219 -1.85 -30.20 -1.31
C LYS A 219 -2.95 -29.25 -1.72
N THR A 220 -4.07 -29.84 -2.09
CA THR A 220 -5.33 -29.12 -2.31
C THR A 220 -5.95 -28.75 -0.95
N TYR A 221 -6.25 -27.47 -0.74
CA TYR A 221 -7.02 -27.00 0.42
C TYR A 221 -8.47 -26.76 0.00
N GLN A 222 -9.41 -27.35 0.71
CA GLN A 222 -10.84 -27.15 0.45
C GLN A 222 -11.51 -26.61 1.71
N CYS A 223 -12.32 -25.56 1.54
CA CYS A 223 -13.12 -24.99 2.62
C CYS A 223 -14.58 -24.85 2.22
N VAL A 224 -15.46 -24.91 3.21
CA VAL A 224 -16.89 -24.66 3.04
C VAL A 224 -17.16 -23.22 3.45
N PRO A 225 -17.70 -22.37 2.56
CA PRO A 225 -18.04 -21.00 2.91
C PRO A 225 -19.10 -20.96 4.01
N GLN A 226 -18.96 -20.02 4.94
CA GLN A 226 -20.03 -19.64 5.87
C GLN A 226 -20.47 -18.23 5.54
N GLU A 227 -21.76 -18.05 5.23
CA GLU A 227 -22.30 -16.76 4.77
C GLU A 227 -21.48 -16.14 3.62
N ASP A 228 -21.13 -16.97 2.63
CA ASP A 228 -20.29 -16.56 1.49
C ASP A 228 -18.88 -16.07 1.88
N VAL A 229 -18.39 -16.43 3.08
CA VAL A 229 -17.04 -16.14 3.55
C VAL A 229 -16.24 -17.41 3.74
N CYS A 230 -15.03 -17.41 3.20
CA CYS A 230 -13.98 -18.38 3.47
C CYS A 230 -12.81 -17.70 4.16
N TYR A 231 -12.02 -18.48 4.89
CA TYR A 231 -10.73 -18.02 5.43
C TYR A 231 -9.62 -18.89 4.86
N MET A 232 -8.49 -18.25 4.58
CA MET A 232 -7.30 -18.92 4.07
C MET A 232 -6.10 -18.48 4.91
N LEU A 233 -5.31 -19.45 5.36
CA LEU A 233 -4.08 -19.17 6.07
C LEU A 233 -3.00 -18.70 5.07
N PRO A 234 -2.14 -17.72 5.42
CA PRO A 234 -1.12 -17.16 4.53
C PRO A 234 -0.13 -18.18 3.96
N ASP A 235 0.19 -19.23 4.71
CA ASP A 235 1.07 -20.34 4.30
C ASP A 235 0.48 -21.21 3.18
N MET A 236 -0.84 -21.20 2.99
CA MET A 236 -1.53 -21.91 1.92
C MET A 236 -1.52 -21.17 0.57
N CYS A 237 -0.85 -20.00 0.46
CA CYS A 237 -0.93 -19.11 -0.70
C CYS A 237 0.32 -19.15 -1.59
N ALA A 238 0.87 -20.35 -1.76
CA ALA A 238 2.30 -20.56 -1.95
C ALA A 238 2.69 -20.77 -3.42
N GLY A 239 2.46 -19.77 -4.28
CA GLY A 239 2.88 -19.83 -5.69
C GLY A 239 3.17 -18.47 -6.32
N THR A 240 4.20 -18.41 -7.17
CA THR A 240 4.54 -17.24 -8.02
C THR A 240 3.49 -16.94 -9.10
N PHE A 241 2.50 -17.81 -9.27
CA PHE A 241 1.47 -17.74 -10.32
C PHE A 241 0.08 -17.35 -9.80
N GLY A 242 -0.04 -17.01 -8.50
CA GLY A 242 -1.33 -16.78 -7.84
C GLY A 242 -2.06 -18.08 -7.50
N VAL A 243 -2.94 -18.03 -6.50
CA VAL A 243 -3.73 -19.20 -6.06
C VAL A 243 -4.93 -19.44 -6.99
N ASN A 244 -4.87 -20.51 -7.78
CA ASN A 244 -6.03 -20.96 -8.54
C ASN A 244 -7.09 -21.50 -7.57
N ALA A 245 -8.32 -21.01 -7.69
CA ALA A 245 -9.46 -21.54 -6.95
C ALA A 245 -10.44 -22.25 -7.89
N THR A 246 -11.17 -23.22 -7.35
CA THR A 246 -12.33 -23.84 -8.00
C THR A 246 -13.51 -23.71 -7.05
N LEU A 247 -14.55 -23.00 -7.48
CA LEU A 247 -15.82 -22.96 -6.75
C LEU A 247 -16.63 -24.19 -7.14
N HIS A 248 -16.97 -25.02 -6.16
CA HIS A 248 -17.94 -26.09 -6.33
C HIS A 248 -19.31 -25.54 -5.99
N ILE A 249 -20.16 -25.35 -6.99
CA ILE A 249 -21.43 -24.64 -6.85
C ILE A 249 -22.62 -25.54 -7.17
N THR A 250 -23.79 -25.17 -6.67
CA THR A 250 -25.09 -25.71 -7.10
C THR A 250 -25.90 -24.59 -7.73
N HIS A 251 -26.15 -24.71 -9.03
CA HIS A 251 -27.03 -23.81 -9.78
C HIS A 251 -28.48 -24.35 -9.71
N PRO A 252 -29.50 -23.51 -9.44
CA PRO A 252 -30.88 -23.96 -9.22
C PRO A 252 -31.48 -24.71 -10.42
N ILE A 253 -31.06 -24.35 -11.65
CA ILE A 253 -31.54 -24.96 -12.90
C ILE A 253 -30.61 -26.07 -13.41
N SER A 254 -29.30 -25.82 -13.49
CA SER A 254 -28.34 -26.70 -14.16
C SER A 254 -27.57 -27.65 -13.22
N GLY A 255 -27.85 -27.63 -11.92
CA GLY A 255 -27.26 -28.55 -10.95
C GLY A 255 -25.83 -28.19 -10.55
N GLU A 256 -25.05 -29.20 -10.13
CA GLU A 256 -23.68 -29.04 -9.63
C GLU A 256 -22.69 -28.66 -10.75
N GLN A 257 -21.81 -27.69 -10.46
CA GLN A 257 -20.80 -27.21 -11.41
C GLN A 257 -19.50 -26.83 -10.71
N ASP A 258 -18.39 -26.97 -11.43
CA ASP A 258 -17.08 -26.48 -11.03
C ASP A 258 -16.72 -25.22 -11.82
N VAL A 259 -16.59 -24.09 -11.13
CA VAL A 259 -16.20 -22.81 -11.72
C VAL A 259 -14.75 -22.53 -11.37
N ARG A 260 -13.86 -22.65 -12.36
CA ARG A 260 -12.45 -22.29 -12.20
C ARG A 260 -12.30 -20.78 -12.09
N VAL A 261 -11.53 -20.34 -11.10
CA VAL A 261 -11.18 -18.96 -10.82
C VAL A 261 -9.69 -18.80 -11.11
N THR A 262 -9.38 -18.35 -12.33
CA THR A 262 -8.00 -18.07 -12.73
C THR A 262 -7.55 -16.77 -12.08
N VAL A 263 -6.32 -16.75 -11.61
CA VAL A 263 -5.71 -15.51 -11.14
C VAL A 263 -5.32 -14.64 -12.33
N PRO A 264 -5.73 -13.37 -12.40
CA PRO A 264 -5.35 -12.49 -13.51
C PRO A 264 -3.83 -12.37 -13.64
N VAL A 265 -3.32 -12.30 -14.87
CA VAL A 265 -1.90 -12.06 -15.15
C VAL A 265 -1.50 -10.71 -14.52
N GLY A 266 -0.46 -10.71 -13.68
CA GLY A 266 -0.01 -9.55 -12.90
C GLY A 266 -0.68 -9.38 -11.54
N LEU A 267 -1.79 -10.07 -11.28
CA LEU A 267 -2.35 -10.21 -9.94
C LEU A 267 -1.66 -11.40 -9.27
N ALA A 268 -0.36 -11.31 -8.96
CA ALA A 268 0.18 -12.24 -7.96
C ALA A 268 -0.61 -11.94 -6.69
N LEU A 269 -1.65 -12.74 -6.42
CA LEU A 269 -2.37 -12.67 -5.16
C LEU A 269 -1.40 -13.18 -4.11
N ASN A 270 -0.54 -12.27 -3.70
CA ASN A 270 0.25 -12.33 -2.51
C ASN A 270 -0.79 -12.15 -1.41
N VAL A 271 -1.54 -13.22 -1.11
CA VAL A 271 -2.58 -13.29 -0.08
C VAL A 271 -1.89 -13.03 1.25
N GLY A 272 -1.64 -11.75 1.48
CA GLY A 272 -0.94 -11.25 2.65
C GLY A 272 -1.87 -11.36 3.84
N SER A 273 -1.30 -11.70 4.99
CA SER A 273 -2.00 -11.72 6.26
C SER A 273 -2.96 -10.54 6.43
N GLY A 274 -4.19 -10.85 6.86
CA GLY A 274 -5.15 -9.83 7.27
C GLY A 274 -5.82 -9.08 6.13
N LYS A 275 -5.52 -9.46 4.87
CA LYS A 275 -6.19 -8.88 3.71
C LYS A 275 -7.53 -9.59 3.48
N THR A 276 -8.48 -8.83 2.94
CA THR A 276 -9.73 -9.37 2.42
C THR A 276 -9.65 -9.40 0.91
N TYR A 277 -9.84 -10.58 0.34
CA TYR A 277 -9.94 -10.85 -1.08
C TYR A 277 -11.37 -11.19 -1.44
N TYR A 278 -11.69 -11.03 -2.70
CA TYR A 278 -13.02 -11.26 -3.24
C TYR A 278 -12.92 -12.24 -4.39
N ILE A 279 -13.84 -13.18 -4.46
CA ILE A 279 -14.10 -13.95 -5.68
C ILE A 279 -15.46 -13.45 -6.19
N LYS A 280 -15.44 -12.65 -7.25
CA LYS A 280 -16.65 -12.13 -7.88
C LYS A 280 -17.23 -13.20 -8.78
N MET A 281 -18.52 -13.48 -8.63
CA MET A 281 -19.26 -14.43 -9.45
C MET A 281 -20.32 -13.69 -10.26
N SER A 282 -20.44 -14.07 -11.53
CA SER A 282 -21.47 -13.56 -12.44
C SER A 282 -21.82 -14.63 -13.47
N ALA A 283 -22.99 -14.55 -14.09
CA ALA A 283 -23.36 -15.39 -15.22
C ALA A 283 -23.51 -14.57 -16.50
N ASP A 284 -23.11 -15.14 -17.64
CA ASP A 284 -23.38 -14.53 -18.94
C ASP A 284 -24.88 -14.66 -19.32
N ALA A 285 -25.28 -14.04 -20.44
CA ALA A 285 -26.66 -14.10 -20.94
C ALA A 285 -27.15 -15.52 -21.27
N LYS A 286 -26.26 -16.52 -21.30
CA LYS A 286 -26.56 -17.94 -21.52
C LYS A 286 -26.56 -18.74 -20.23
N GLY A 287 -26.39 -18.10 -19.06
CA GLY A 287 -26.36 -18.73 -17.76
C GLY A 287 -25.02 -19.40 -17.42
N LYS A 288 -23.97 -19.16 -18.20
CA LYS A 288 -22.64 -19.71 -17.89
C LYS A 288 -22.01 -18.89 -16.76
N VAL A 289 -21.78 -19.54 -15.62
CA VAL A 289 -21.14 -18.91 -14.46
C VAL A 289 -19.65 -18.73 -14.72
N ALA A 290 -19.15 -17.55 -14.39
CA ALA A 290 -17.74 -17.21 -14.35
C ALA A 290 -17.40 -16.60 -12.99
N ALA A 291 -16.16 -16.78 -12.57
CA ALA A 291 -15.65 -16.18 -11.35
C ALA A 291 -14.24 -15.64 -11.54
N THR A 292 -13.95 -14.51 -10.91
CA THR A 292 -12.63 -13.85 -10.97
C THR A 292 -12.22 -13.31 -9.61
N TRP A 293 -10.91 -13.29 -9.35
CA TRP A 293 -10.37 -12.69 -8.15
C TRP A 293 -10.41 -11.16 -8.20
N ALA A 294 -10.66 -10.53 -7.06
CA ALA A 294 -10.59 -9.09 -6.86
C ALA A 294 -10.02 -8.76 -5.46
N THR A 295 -9.38 -7.60 -5.34
CA THR A 295 -8.78 -7.13 -4.08
C THR A 295 -9.69 -6.19 -3.28
N ARG A 296 -10.83 -5.76 -3.86
CA ARG A 296 -11.86 -4.92 -3.23
C ARG A 296 -13.26 -5.25 -3.80
N VAL A 297 -14.30 -5.10 -2.97
CA VAL A 297 -15.67 -4.84 -3.47
C VAL A 297 -15.55 -3.67 -4.43
N ALA A 298 -16.13 -3.75 -5.63
CA ALA A 298 -16.20 -2.59 -6.54
C ALA A 298 -16.87 -1.47 -5.76
N PRO A 299 -16.10 -0.49 -5.24
CA PRO A 299 -16.79 0.63 -4.68
C PRO A 299 -17.29 1.37 -5.92
N LYS A 300 -18.49 1.90 -5.82
CA LYS A 300 -18.92 2.98 -6.70
C LYS A 300 -18.02 4.21 -6.50
N THR A 301 -16.70 4.06 -6.34
CA THR A 301 -15.77 5.13 -6.01
C THR A 301 -14.40 4.90 -6.66
N LEU A 302 -13.69 5.99 -6.94
CA LEU A 302 -12.28 5.99 -7.31
C LEU A 302 -11.53 6.93 -6.36
N LYS A 303 -10.61 6.39 -5.57
CA LYS A 303 -9.65 7.18 -4.79
C LYS A 303 -8.39 7.39 -5.61
N LEU A 304 -8.26 8.56 -6.22
CA LEU A 304 -7.10 8.97 -7.01
C LEU A 304 -6.18 9.83 -6.14
N ALA A 305 -4.87 9.71 -6.28
CA ALA A 305 -3.95 10.76 -5.83
C ALA A 305 -3.02 11.22 -6.94
N THR A 306 -2.46 12.42 -6.76
CA THR A 306 -1.28 12.87 -7.49
C THR A 306 -0.18 13.34 -6.55
N GLN A 307 1.07 13.11 -6.97
CA GLN A 307 2.27 13.45 -6.21
C GLN A 307 3.48 13.57 -7.15
N ASN A 308 4.13 14.75 -7.18
CA ASN A 308 5.50 14.85 -7.65
C ASN A 308 6.43 14.13 -6.66
N LEU A 309 7.15 13.12 -7.13
CA LEU A 309 7.93 12.22 -6.28
C LEU A 309 9.35 12.70 -6.02
N TRP A 310 9.83 13.73 -6.71
CA TRP A 310 11.19 14.23 -6.55
C TRP A 310 12.27 13.13 -6.56
N GLY A 311 12.11 12.18 -7.49
CA GLY A 311 13.01 11.04 -7.65
C GLY A 311 13.06 10.06 -6.48
N LYS A 312 12.00 9.90 -5.66
CA LYS A 312 12.00 8.88 -4.60
C LYS A 312 12.08 7.45 -5.13
N SER A 313 12.68 6.58 -4.30
CA SER A 313 12.79 5.15 -4.57
C SER A 313 11.43 4.46 -4.54
N THR A 314 11.30 3.35 -5.25
CA THR A 314 10.07 2.53 -5.27
C THR A 314 9.55 2.18 -3.88
N SER A 315 10.43 1.86 -2.92
CA SER A 315 10.05 1.52 -1.55
C SER A 315 9.32 2.66 -0.83
N VAL A 316 9.80 3.90 -0.98
CA VAL A 316 9.18 5.09 -0.38
C VAL A 316 7.83 5.38 -1.03
N VAL A 317 7.75 5.21 -2.35
CA VAL A 317 6.51 5.43 -3.12
C VAL A 317 5.44 4.40 -2.75
N LEU A 318 5.81 3.13 -2.62
CA LEU A 318 4.88 2.06 -2.21
C LEU A 318 4.38 2.25 -0.77
N ASP A 319 5.26 2.68 0.15
CA ASP A 319 4.86 3.03 1.52
C ASP A 319 3.88 4.22 1.52
N TYR A 320 4.19 5.28 0.77
CA TYR A 320 3.30 6.43 0.58
C TYR A 320 1.93 6.02 0.02
N PHE A 321 1.91 5.31 -1.12
CA PHE A 321 0.72 4.82 -1.81
C PHE A 321 -0.22 4.02 -0.90
N ASN A 322 0.36 3.21 0.00
CA ASN A 322 -0.41 2.43 0.95
C ASN A 322 -0.92 3.25 2.14
N ARG A 323 -0.15 4.23 2.63
CA ARG A 323 -0.53 5.10 3.75
C ARG A 323 -1.69 6.04 3.43
N ILE A 324 -1.70 6.60 2.22
CA ILE A 324 -2.75 7.54 1.80
C ILE A 324 -4.05 6.83 1.36
N ASP A 325 -4.07 5.49 1.37
CA ASP A 325 -5.20 4.65 0.95
C ASP A 325 -5.88 5.15 -0.33
N VAL A 326 -5.15 5.04 -1.45
CA VAL A 326 -5.66 5.33 -2.78
C VAL A 326 -5.70 4.08 -3.65
N ASP A 327 -6.54 4.14 -4.67
CA ASP A 327 -6.69 3.12 -5.69
C ASP A 327 -5.72 3.34 -6.85
N VAL A 328 -5.52 4.61 -7.22
CA VAL A 328 -4.66 5.02 -8.34
C VAL A 328 -3.80 6.21 -7.92
N LEU A 329 -2.52 6.21 -8.29
CA LEU A 329 -1.58 7.30 -8.09
C LEU A 329 -1.01 7.76 -9.43
N CYS A 330 -1.24 9.03 -9.76
CA CYS A 330 -0.59 9.76 -10.85
C CYS A 330 0.68 10.43 -10.31
N ALA A 331 1.83 9.80 -10.54
CA ALA A 331 3.13 10.24 -10.07
C ALA A 331 3.95 10.96 -11.16
N GLN A 332 4.71 11.98 -10.76
CA GLN A 332 5.68 12.70 -11.58
C GLN A 332 7.09 12.52 -11.01
N GLU A 333 8.12 12.88 -11.77
CA GLU A 333 9.54 12.73 -11.39
C GLU A 333 9.94 11.32 -10.91
N CYS A 334 9.48 10.31 -11.66
CA CYS A 334 9.62 8.89 -11.38
C CYS A 334 11.02 8.32 -11.74
N SER A 335 12.09 9.09 -11.55
CA SER A 335 13.44 8.71 -12.03
C SER A 335 14.00 7.43 -11.40
N ASN A 336 13.61 7.15 -10.15
CA ASN A 336 14.07 6.00 -9.36
C ASN A 336 12.97 4.95 -9.11
N LEU A 337 11.87 4.99 -9.89
CA LEU A 337 10.82 3.97 -9.83
C LEU A 337 11.18 2.75 -10.69
N SER A 338 10.95 1.57 -10.11
CA SER A 338 11.10 0.26 -10.75
C SER A 338 9.73 -0.35 -11.01
N GLU A 339 9.36 -0.51 -12.29
CA GLU A 339 8.08 -1.15 -12.63
C GLU A 339 8.00 -2.59 -12.13
N SER A 340 9.12 -3.33 -12.16
CA SER A 340 9.15 -4.72 -11.69
C SER A 340 8.87 -4.82 -10.19
N ASP A 341 9.36 -3.88 -9.38
CA ASP A 341 9.14 -3.89 -7.94
C ASP A 341 7.69 -3.52 -7.61
N ILE A 342 7.08 -2.60 -8.37
CA ILE A 342 5.66 -2.26 -8.24
C ILE A 342 4.79 -3.47 -8.62
N GLN A 343 5.12 -4.14 -9.73
CA GLN A 343 4.43 -5.35 -10.18
C GLN A 343 4.59 -6.51 -9.20
N ALA A 344 5.75 -6.63 -8.54
CA ALA A 344 5.98 -7.63 -7.49
C ALA A 344 5.04 -7.44 -6.27
N GLN A 345 4.55 -6.21 -6.04
CA GLN A 345 3.52 -5.94 -5.03
C GLN A 345 2.09 -6.24 -5.51
N GLY A 346 1.91 -6.74 -6.73
CA GLY A 346 0.61 -7.01 -7.33
C GLY A 346 -0.13 -5.75 -7.80
N LEU A 347 0.60 -4.68 -8.11
CA LEU A 347 0.06 -3.44 -8.65
C LEU A 347 0.32 -3.33 -10.16
N TYR A 348 -0.55 -2.58 -10.84
CA TYR A 348 -0.39 -2.23 -12.25
C TYR A 348 0.35 -0.91 -12.36
N VAL A 349 1.25 -0.79 -13.34
CA VAL A 349 2.03 0.42 -13.56
C VAL A 349 2.20 0.70 -15.05
N HIS A 350 2.03 1.96 -15.42
CA HIS A 350 2.27 2.45 -16.78
C HIS A 350 3.12 3.72 -16.67
N THR A 351 4.34 3.67 -17.22
CA THR A 351 5.27 4.80 -17.20
C THR A 351 5.37 5.45 -18.57
N HIS A 352 5.35 6.78 -18.59
CA HIS A 352 5.49 7.60 -19.79
C HIS A 352 6.34 8.85 -19.52
N SER A 353 6.56 9.63 -20.57
CA SER A 353 7.16 10.96 -20.48
C SER A 353 6.35 11.93 -21.34
N ASN A 354 6.21 13.16 -20.88
CA ASN A 354 5.56 14.25 -21.60
C ASN A 354 6.36 15.54 -21.42
N ASN A 355 6.07 16.55 -22.25
CA ASN A 355 6.65 17.90 -22.18
C ASN A 355 8.20 17.99 -22.05
N GLY A 356 8.95 16.96 -22.45
CA GLY A 356 10.40 16.88 -22.23
C GLY A 356 10.83 16.74 -20.76
N GLN A 357 9.90 16.38 -19.86
CA GLN A 357 10.12 16.20 -18.43
C GLN A 357 10.56 14.78 -18.06
N GLY A 358 10.92 14.61 -16.79
CA GLY A 358 11.19 13.30 -16.19
C GLY A 358 10.02 12.32 -16.33
N LYS A 359 10.31 11.04 -16.11
CA LYS A 359 9.29 9.97 -16.18
C LYS A 359 8.10 10.28 -15.26
N CYS A 360 6.92 9.96 -15.74
CA CYS A 360 5.67 9.94 -15.00
C CYS A 360 5.17 8.50 -14.93
N SER A 361 4.42 8.15 -13.89
CA SER A 361 3.83 6.81 -13.77
C SER A 361 2.39 6.88 -13.27
N ILE A 362 1.52 6.04 -13.85
CA ILE A 362 0.20 5.73 -13.30
C ILE A 362 0.33 4.38 -12.58
N ILE A 363 0.15 4.37 -11.26
CA ILE A 363 0.21 3.16 -10.43
C ILE A 363 -1.21 2.85 -9.95
N SER A 364 -1.69 1.62 -10.14
CA SER A 364 -3.08 1.25 -9.92
C SER A 364 -3.22 -0.08 -9.20
N ARG A 365 -4.23 -0.18 -8.32
CA ARG A 365 -4.69 -1.45 -7.73
C ARG A 365 -5.51 -2.29 -8.71
N TYR A 366 -5.97 -1.69 -9.81
CA TYR A 366 -6.85 -2.28 -10.80
C TYR A 366 -6.15 -2.44 -12.15
N PRO A 367 -6.51 -3.48 -12.93
CA PRO A 367 -5.90 -3.75 -14.23
C PRO A 367 -6.16 -2.64 -15.23
N PHE A 368 -5.21 -2.45 -16.14
CA PHE A 368 -5.38 -1.60 -17.30
C PHE A 368 -6.05 -2.38 -18.43
N SER A 369 -7.15 -1.85 -18.97
CA SER A 369 -7.83 -2.42 -20.14
C SER A 369 -7.34 -1.83 -21.47
N GLY A 370 -6.55 -0.75 -21.40
CA GLY A 370 -5.95 -0.11 -22.56
C GLY A 370 -5.12 1.12 -22.17
N ILE A 371 -4.36 1.62 -23.14
CA ILE A 371 -3.54 2.84 -23.03
C ILE A 371 -3.92 3.78 -24.18
N THR A 372 -3.91 5.09 -23.92
CA THR A 372 -4.24 6.10 -24.93
C THR A 372 -3.18 6.22 -26.03
N PRO A 373 -3.50 6.78 -27.22
CA PRO A 373 -2.57 6.89 -28.34
C PRO A 373 -1.24 7.59 -28.00
N ASN A 374 -1.30 8.71 -27.26
CA ASN A 374 -0.10 9.44 -26.82
C ASN A 374 0.51 8.85 -25.54
N LYS A 375 -0.08 7.79 -24.98
CA LYS A 375 0.33 7.08 -23.77
C LYS A 375 0.22 7.91 -22.49
N TYR A 376 -0.51 9.02 -22.49
CA TYR A 376 -0.64 9.87 -21.29
C TYR A 376 -1.73 9.38 -20.34
N GLY A 377 -2.55 8.40 -20.76
CA GLY A 377 -3.56 7.79 -19.91
C GLY A 377 -3.69 6.28 -20.04
N ALA A 378 -4.29 5.70 -19.01
CA ALA A 378 -4.64 4.29 -18.90
C ALA A 378 -6.13 4.15 -18.60
N TYR A 379 -6.79 3.21 -19.28
CA TYR A 379 -8.15 2.81 -18.99
C TYR A 379 -8.13 1.83 -17.83
N ILE A 380 -8.90 2.13 -16.78
CA ILE A 380 -8.93 1.36 -15.53
C ILE A 380 -10.34 0.83 -15.30
N ASP A 381 -10.46 -0.48 -15.17
CA ASP A 381 -11.73 -1.14 -14.85
C ASP A 381 -11.94 -1.18 -13.33
N LEU A 382 -12.93 -0.42 -12.84
CA LEU A 382 -13.32 -0.35 -11.42
C LEU A 382 -14.33 -1.46 -11.04
N GLY A 383 -14.76 -2.28 -12.01
CA GLY A 383 -15.80 -3.29 -11.87
C GLY A 383 -17.20 -2.78 -12.16
N GLU A 384 -18.18 -3.70 -12.21
CA GLU A 384 -19.59 -3.41 -12.52
C GLU A 384 -19.82 -2.68 -13.86
N GLY A 385 -18.88 -2.83 -14.81
CA GLY A 385 -18.93 -2.15 -16.11
C GLY A 385 -18.46 -0.69 -16.08
N ILE A 386 -17.93 -0.22 -14.95
CA ILE A 386 -17.38 1.14 -14.81
C ILE A 386 -15.91 1.11 -15.22
N VAL A 387 -15.64 1.62 -16.43
CA VAL A 387 -14.27 1.89 -16.90
C VAL A 387 -14.03 3.39 -16.84
N VAL A 388 -12.90 3.81 -16.29
CA VAL A 388 -12.48 5.22 -16.25
C VAL A 388 -11.21 5.41 -17.03
N LEU A 389 -11.03 6.57 -17.66
CA LEU A 389 -9.75 6.96 -18.23
C LEU A 389 -9.01 7.85 -17.23
N VAL A 390 -7.88 7.36 -16.72
CA VAL A 390 -7.00 8.15 -15.86
C VAL A 390 -5.79 8.61 -16.68
N MET A 391 -5.58 9.91 -16.75
CA MET A 391 -4.46 10.54 -17.42
C MET A 391 -3.53 11.22 -16.42
N ASN A 392 -2.25 11.29 -16.78
CA ASN A 392 -1.20 11.88 -15.96
C ASN A 392 -0.29 12.81 -16.76
N CYS A 393 -0.02 14.01 -16.22
CA CYS A 393 0.82 15.03 -16.83
C CYS A 393 1.96 15.52 -15.93
N HIS A 394 3.02 16.02 -16.55
CA HIS A 394 4.06 16.81 -15.90
C HIS A 394 4.40 18.01 -16.80
N GLY A 395 3.87 19.18 -16.47
CA GLY A 395 4.11 20.40 -17.24
C GLY A 395 5.57 20.83 -17.16
N ALA A 396 6.05 21.55 -18.18
CA ALA A 396 7.40 22.11 -18.14
C ALA A 396 7.60 23.01 -16.91
N TYR A 397 8.66 22.80 -16.13
CA TYR A 397 8.97 23.59 -14.93
C TYR A 397 9.46 25.02 -15.22
N PHE A 398 9.70 25.37 -16.50
CA PHE A 398 10.08 26.71 -16.92
C PHE A 398 9.49 27.06 -18.30
N PRO A 399 9.17 28.35 -18.57
CA PRO A 399 9.10 29.44 -17.61
C PRO A 399 8.12 29.16 -16.47
N TYR A 400 8.39 29.76 -15.30
CA TYR A 400 7.49 29.69 -14.15
C TYR A 400 6.85 31.07 -13.95
N GLY A 401 5.65 31.23 -14.51
CA GLY A 401 4.94 32.51 -14.54
C GLY A 401 4.74 33.19 -13.18
N PRO A 402 4.39 32.46 -12.10
CA PRO A 402 4.26 33.07 -10.77
C PRO A 402 5.52 33.78 -10.29
N TYR A 403 6.70 33.25 -10.60
CA TYR A 403 7.97 33.89 -10.26
C TYR A 403 8.19 35.17 -11.05
N GLN A 404 7.97 35.13 -12.36
CA GLN A 404 8.12 36.30 -13.22
C GLN A 404 7.26 37.47 -12.72
N LEU A 405 6.00 37.20 -12.37
CA LEU A 405 5.04 38.18 -11.87
C LEU A 405 5.27 38.60 -10.41
N ASN A 406 6.10 37.87 -9.66
CA ASN A 406 6.44 38.17 -8.27
C ASN A 406 7.86 38.74 -8.10
N GLY A 407 8.45 39.29 -9.16
CA GLY A 407 9.77 39.93 -9.07
C GLY A 407 10.95 38.95 -9.05
N ILE A 408 10.75 37.69 -9.42
CA ILE A 408 11.75 36.64 -9.31
C ILE A 408 12.14 36.15 -10.71
N GLU A 409 13.40 36.40 -11.07
CA GLU A 409 14.00 35.79 -12.26
C GLU A 409 14.21 34.29 -12.04
N TYR A 410 13.86 33.51 -13.05
CA TYR A 410 14.06 32.06 -13.03
C TYR A 410 14.57 31.57 -14.38
N LYS A 411 15.76 30.95 -14.38
CA LYS A 411 16.49 30.60 -15.61
C LYS A 411 16.69 31.85 -16.47
N ASP A 412 16.34 31.79 -17.74
CA ASP A 412 16.49 32.88 -18.70
C ASP A 412 15.22 33.77 -18.81
N PHE A 413 14.31 33.67 -17.83
CA PHE A 413 13.06 34.43 -17.81
C PHE A 413 13.09 35.49 -16.70
N PRO A 414 13.30 36.78 -17.05
CA PRO A 414 13.36 37.87 -16.09
C PRO A 414 11.99 38.15 -15.48
N ALA A 415 12.02 38.78 -14.30
CA ALA A 415 10.83 39.34 -13.69
C ALA A 415 10.19 40.41 -14.58
N THR A 416 8.86 40.49 -14.56
CA THR A 416 8.08 41.44 -15.37
C THR A 416 6.68 41.59 -14.80
N ASP A 417 6.05 42.73 -15.04
CA ASP A 417 4.64 43.03 -14.80
C ASP A 417 3.77 42.84 -16.06
N ASP A 418 4.36 42.43 -17.19
CA ASP A 418 3.66 42.13 -18.44
C ASP A 418 2.99 40.75 -18.37
N VAL A 419 1.73 40.75 -17.92
CA VAL A 419 0.89 39.55 -17.80
C VAL A 419 0.69 38.86 -19.16
N ASP A 420 0.54 39.63 -20.25
CA ASP A 420 0.30 39.07 -21.59
C ASP A 420 1.54 38.32 -22.10
N TYR A 421 2.73 38.88 -21.88
CA TYR A 421 3.98 38.20 -22.15
C TYR A 421 4.11 36.91 -21.34
N VAL A 422 3.83 36.95 -20.03
CA VAL A 422 3.90 35.77 -19.15
C VAL A 422 2.95 34.67 -19.62
N VAL A 423 1.70 35.01 -19.95
CA VAL A 423 0.73 34.05 -20.50
C VAL A 423 1.22 33.46 -21.82
N LYS A 424 1.75 34.29 -22.73
CA LYS A 424 2.28 33.83 -24.02
C LYS A 424 3.39 32.79 -23.84
N VAL A 425 4.43 33.09 -23.06
CA VAL A 425 5.60 32.19 -22.94
C VAL A 425 5.27 30.92 -22.14
N ASN A 426 4.37 30.99 -21.16
CA ASN A 426 3.92 29.81 -20.43
C ASN A 426 3.08 28.88 -21.31
N LYS A 427 2.23 29.46 -22.19
CA LYS A 427 1.50 28.71 -23.21
C LYS A 427 2.46 28.01 -24.16
N GLU A 428 3.42 28.73 -24.74
CA GLU A 428 4.40 28.17 -25.69
C GLU A 428 5.16 26.97 -25.12
N ALA A 429 5.51 27.01 -23.83
CA ALA A 429 6.27 25.93 -23.18
C ALA A 429 5.45 24.65 -22.91
N ARG A 430 4.13 24.76 -22.74
CA ARG A 430 3.25 23.64 -22.34
C ARG A 430 2.24 23.22 -23.40
N GLN A 431 2.07 23.99 -24.48
CA GLN A 431 1.03 23.76 -25.50
C GLN A 431 1.12 22.36 -26.13
N GLY A 432 2.32 21.90 -26.50
CA GLY A 432 2.47 20.57 -27.10
C GLY A 432 2.08 19.41 -26.17
N MET A 433 2.13 19.62 -24.85
CA MET A 433 1.57 18.66 -23.88
C MET A 433 0.05 18.77 -23.85
N VAL A 434 -0.50 19.99 -23.79
CA VAL A 434 -1.95 20.25 -23.81
C VAL A 434 -2.61 19.63 -25.04
N ASP A 435 -2.02 19.80 -26.24
CA ASP A 435 -2.56 19.26 -27.48
C ASP A 435 -2.68 17.73 -27.42
N LYS A 436 -1.64 17.04 -26.95
CA LYS A 436 -1.64 15.58 -26.79
C LYS A 436 -2.58 15.09 -25.70
N LEU A 437 -2.73 15.85 -24.61
CA LEU A 437 -3.73 15.57 -23.58
C LEU A 437 -5.15 15.68 -24.17
N LEU A 438 -5.43 16.70 -24.98
CA LEU A 438 -6.73 16.85 -25.62
C LEU A 438 -6.99 15.76 -26.67
N GLU A 439 -5.97 15.37 -27.45
CA GLU A 439 -6.06 14.22 -28.37
C GLU A 439 -6.42 12.93 -27.63
N ASP A 440 -5.72 12.63 -26.52
CA ASP A 440 -5.99 11.46 -25.70
C ASP A 440 -7.39 11.52 -25.06
N PHE A 441 -7.79 12.69 -24.55
CA PHE A 441 -9.13 12.94 -24.00
C PHE A 441 -10.22 12.73 -25.05
N HIS A 442 -10.07 13.26 -26.26
CA HIS A 442 -11.04 13.08 -27.36
C HIS A 442 -11.06 11.67 -27.92
N SER A 443 -9.99 10.88 -27.71
CA SER A 443 -9.96 9.45 -28.03
C SER A 443 -10.68 8.56 -27.01
N SER A 444 -11.16 9.13 -25.89
CA SER A 444 -11.77 8.38 -24.79
C SER A 444 -12.97 7.55 -25.26
N THR A 445 -12.98 6.26 -24.88
CA THR A 445 -14.10 5.34 -25.09
C THR A 445 -15.00 5.20 -23.85
N THR A 446 -14.75 6.00 -22.81
CA THR A 446 -15.54 6.04 -21.56
C THR A 446 -16.10 7.44 -21.29
N PRO A 447 -17.30 7.55 -20.68
CA PRO A 447 -17.87 8.84 -20.31
C PRO A 447 -17.10 9.59 -19.21
N PHE A 448 -16.25 8.91 -18.43
CA PHE A 448 -15.50 9.56 -17.36
C PHE A 448 -13.99 9.54 -17.61
N VAL A 449 -13.43 10.74 -17.71
CA VAL A 449 -11.98 10.98 -17.79
C VAL A 449 -11.55 11.86 -16.63
N CYS A 450 -10.45 11.50 -15.97
CA CYS A 450 -9.73 12.38 -15.05
C CYS A 450 -8.28 12.56 -15.49
N LEU A 451 -7.78 13.78 -15.41
CA LEU A 451 -6.40 14.16 -15.66
C LEU A 451 -5.81 14.68 -14.35
N SER A 452 -4.74 14.06 -13.85
CA SER A 452 -4.11 14.51 -12.61
C SER A 452 -2.60 14.52 -12.71
N GLY A 453 -1.97 15.56 -12.18
CA GLY A 453 -0.53 15.70 -12.23
C GLY A 453 -0.03 17.05 -11.73
N ASP A 454 1.29 17.24 -11.83
CA ASP A 454 1.97 18.51 -11.63
C ASP A 454 1.95 19.30 -12.95
N PHE A 455 1.22 20.40 -12.99
CA PHE A 455 1.09 21.24 -14.18
C PHE A 455 2.25 22.23 -14.31
N ASN A 456 3.05 22.42 -13.26
CA ASN A 456 4.03 23.48 -13.13
C ASN A 456 3.46 24.88 -13.47
N GLU A 457 2.15 25.05 -13.35
CA GLU A 457 1.39 26.27 -13.65
C GLU A 457 0.11 26.26 -12.80
N PRO A 458 -0.27 27.38 -12.17
CA PRO A 458 -1.48 27.41 -11.34
C PRO A 458 -2.76 27.20 -12.15
N SER A 459 -3.86 26.90 -11.45
CA SER A 459 -5.19 26.91 -12.06
C SER A 459 -5.65 28.34 -12.37
N TRP A 460 -6.27 28.54 -13.54
CA TRP A 460 -6.92 29.82 -13.90
C TRP A 460 -8.05 30.21 -12.92
N LEU A 461 -8.53 29.25 -12.11
CA LEU A 461 -9.52 29.46 -11.06
C LEU A 461 -8.93 30.02 -9.76
N ASP A 462 -7.60 30.08 -9.63
CA ASP A 462 -6.93 30.49 -8.38
C ASP A 462 -6.44 31.94 -8.43
N TRP A 463 -6.08 32.45 -9.62
CA TRP A 463 -5.59 33.82 -9.83
C TRP A 463 -6.72 34.74 -10.27
N THR A 464 -7.65 34.99 -9.34
CA THR A 464 -8.88 35.78 -9.54
C THR A 464 -8.79 37.18 -8.93
N GLU A 465 -9.76 38.05 -9.23
CA GLU A 465 -9.87 39.37 -8.57
C GLU A 465 -9.96 39.27 -7.04
N GLY A 466 -10.62 38.23 -6.53
CA GLY A 466 -10.70 37.96 -5.10
C GLY A 466 -9.34 37.58 -4.50
N ALA A 467 -8.59 36.71 -5.15
CA ALA A 467 -7.25 36.32 -4.73
C ALA A 467 -6.26 37.50 -4.77
N LEU A 468 -6.37 38.36 -5.79
CA LEU A 468 -5.61 39.61 -5.88
C LEU A 468 -5.94 40.54 -4.69
N SER A 469 -7.23 40.78 -4.44
CA SER A 469 -7.69 41.65 -3.35
C SER A 469 -7.28 41.13 -1.97
N ALA A 470 -7.18 39.80 -1.82
CA ALA A 470 -6.71 39.14 -0.61
C ALA A 470 -5.17 39.07 -0.48
N GLY A 471 -4.43 39.54 -1.48
CA GLY A 471 -2.96 39.49 -1.50
C GLY A 471 -2.38 38.07 -1.68
N LEU A 472 -3.16 37.14 -2.21
CA LEU A 472 -2.74 35.76 -2.49
C LEU A 472 -2.10 35.62 -3.87
N ALA A 473 -2.43 36.51 -4.80
CA ALA A 473 -1.82 36.59 -6.13
C ALA A 473 -1.50 38.06 -6.47
N PRO A 474 -0.38 38.34 -7.16
CA PRO A 474 -0.03 39.71 -7.56
C PRO A 474 -0.85 40.25 -8.74
N TYR A 475 -1.49 39.36 -9.52
CA TYR A 475 -2.29 39.70 -10.70
C TYR A 475 -3.49 38.75 -10.85
N VAL A 476 -4.45 39.16 -11.68
CA VAL A 476 -5.49 38.27 -12.22
C VAL A 476 -4.94 37.64 -13.50
N VAL A 477 -4.86 36.31 -13.55
CA VAL A 477 -4.22 35.60 -14.67
C VAL A 477 -5.06 34.40 -15.10
N GLN A 478 -5.41 34.37 -16.37
CA GLN A 478 -6.05 33.23 -17.02
C GLN A 478 -4.96 32.26 -17.48
N TRP A 479 -4.43 31.47 -16.54
CA TRP A 479 -3.33 30.53 -16.80
C TRP A 479 -3.62 29.63 -18.03
N PRO A 480 -2.83 29.74 -19.11
CA PRO A 480 -3.14 29.17 -20.41
C PRO A 480 -3.32 27.66 -20.42
N THR A 481 -2.57 26.89 -19.62
CA THR A 481 -2.65 25.42 -19.67
C THR A 481 -4.01 24.92 -19.20
N THR A 482 -4.41 25.29 -17.99
CA THR A 482 -5.68 24.86 -17.40
C THR A 482 -6.88 25.49 -18.10
N ARG A 483 -6.73 26.72 -18.63
CA ARG A 483 -7.75 27.35 -19.48
C ARG A 483 -7.98 26.60 -20.78
N SER A 484 -6.91 26.22 -21.49
CA SER A 484 -7.00 25.49 -22.76
C SER A 484 -7.62 24.10 -22.59
N LEU A 485 -7.28 23.40 -21.50
CA LEU A 485 -7.88 22.10 -21.17
C LEU A 485 -9.38 22.23 -20.89
N TRP A 486 -9.78 23.29 -20.17
CA TRP A 486 -11.19 23.59 -19.94
C TRP A 486 -11.91 23.88 -21.26
N GLU A 487 -11.34 24.70 -22.15
CA GLU A 487 -11.91 24.99 -23.48
C GLU A 487 -12.02 23.73 -24.35
N GLY A 488 -11.05 22.82 -24.24
CA GLY A 488 -11.03 21.52 -24.95
C GLY A 488 -11.97 20.44 -24.41
N GLY A 489 -12.64 20.68 -23.26
CA GLY A 489 -13.74 19.83 -22.77
C GLY A 489 -13.55 19.24 -21.37
N ILE A 490 -12.39 19.41 -20.72
CA ILE A 490 -12.16 18.94 -19.35
C ILE A 490 -12.71 19.99 -18.37
N LYS A 491 -14.01 19.93 -18.08
CA LYS A 491 -14.75 21.02 -17.43
C LYS A 491 -14.70 21.07 -15.90
N GLY A 492 -14.20 20.02 -15.24
CA GLY A 492 -14.14 19.94 -13.78
C GLY A 492 -12.72 20.13 -13.22
N ASP A 493 -12.64 20.80 -12.06
CA ASP A 493 -11.46 20.87 -11.18
C ASP A 493 -11.91 20.33 -9.81
N ALA A 494 -11.37 19.19 -9.37
CA ALA A 494 -11.87 18.47 -8.20
C ALA A 494 -11.69 19.28 -6.91
N TYR A 495 -10.58 20.00 -6.76
CA TYR A 495 -10.33 20.81 -5.57
C TYR A 495 -11.30 21.99 -5.52
N ARG A 496 -11.54 22.67 -6.65
CA ARG A 496 -12.51 23.78 -6.73
C ARG A 496 -13.96 23.32 -6.69
N THR A 497 -14.24 22.03 -6.98
CA THR A 497 -15.57 21.45 -6.75
C THR A 497 -15.88 21.35 -5.26
N ILE A 498 -14.91 20.92 -4.44
CA ILE A 498 -15.07 20.78 -2.99
C ILE A 498 -14.87 22.12 -2.26
N HIS A 499 -13.94 22.94 -2.75
CA HIS A 499 -13.54 24.22 -2.17
C HIS A 499 -13.65 25.35 -3.21
N PRO A 500 -14.87 25.86 -3.48
CA PRO A 500 -15.10 26.79 -4.58
C PRO A 500 -14.38 28.13 -4.46
N ASP A 501 -14.11 28.58 -3.24
CA ASP A 501 -13.51 29.89 -2.98
C ASP A 501 -11.97 29.79 -2.83
N PRO A 502 -11.19 30.37 -3.76
CA PRO A 502 -9.72 30.35 -3.71
C PRO A 502 -9.13 31.21 -2.58
N VAL A 503 -9.91 32.13 -1.98
CA VAL A 503 -9.42 32.98 -0.89
C VAL A 503 -9.42 32.23 0.42
N THR A 504 -10.53 31.56 0.75
CA THR A 504 -10.64 30.80 2.00
C THR A 504 -9.94 29.45 1.95
N HIS A 505 -9.84 28.86 0.75
CA HIS A 505 -9.21 27.55 0.54
C HIS A 505 -8.27 27.63 -0.66
N PRO A 506 -7.06 28.18 -0.48
CA PRO A 506 -6.11 28.35 -1.59
C PRO A 506 -5.58 27.02 -2.12
N GLY A 507 -5.41 26.01 -1.25
CA GLY A 507 -5.00 24.67 -1.65
C GLY A 507 -3.56 24.58 -2.16
N PHE A 508 -2.64 25.36 -1.58
CA PHE A 508 -1.25 25.43 -2.04
C PHE A 508 -0.55 24.07 -2.00
N THR A 509 -0.21 23.53 -3.17
CA THR A 509 0.51 22.27 -3.29
C THR A 509 2.02 22.47 -3.39
N TRP A 510 2.44 23.62 -3.90
CA TRP A 510 3.83 24.00 -3.97
C TRP A 510 4.10 25.24 -3.09
N THR A 511 4.97 25.19 -2.08
CA THR A 511 5.76 24.04 -1.60
C THR A 511 5.58 23.81 -0.10
N PRO A 512 5.70 22.56 0.41
CA PRO A 512 5.88 22.25 1.83
C PRO A 512 7.22 22.76 2.39
N ARG A 513 8.14 23.26 1.56
CA ARG A 513 9.41 23.88 1.99
C ARG A 513 9.59 25.32 1.49
N PRO A 514 8.71 26.27 1.86
CA PRO A 514 8.76 27.59 1.29
C PRO A 514 10.04 28.33 1.70
N SER A 515 10.83 28.76 0.71
CA SER A 515 11.83 29.80 0.88
C SER A 515 11.15 31.16 1.06
N LYS A 516 11.89 32.18 1.53
CA LYS A 516 11.35 33.56 1.60
C LYS A 516 10.92 34.13 0.25
N LYS A 517 11.41 33.56 -0.84
CA LYS A 517 11.12 34.00 -2.20
C LYS A 517 10.02 33.18 -2.86
N ASP A 518 9.73 31.98 -2.37
CA ASP A 518 8.84 31.08 -3.09
C ASP A 518 7.40 31.61 -3.05
N THR A 519 6.73 31.51 -4.19
CA THR A 519 5.29 31.74 -4.29
C THR A 519 4.56 30.52 -3.74
N LYS A 520 3.35 30.75 -3.21
CA LYS A 520 2.48 29.68 -2.76
C LYS A 520 1.46 29.45 -3.87
N ASP A 521 1.54 28.30 -4.53
CA ASP A 521 0.69 28.01 -5.69
C ASP A 521 0.10 26.59 -5.61
N ARG A 522 -1.05 26.41 -6.25
CA ARG A 522 -1.65 25.09 -6.46
C ARG A 522 -1.33 24.63 -7.88
N LEU A 523 -0.28 23.81 -8.00
CA LEU A 523 0.27 23.32 -9.26
C LEU A 523 -0.12 21.87 -9.55
N ASP A 524 -0.36 21.11 -8.48
CA ASP A 524 -0.78 19.72 -8.55
C ASP A 524 -2.31 19.71 -8.58
N LEU A 525 -2.90 19.17 -9.64
CA LEU A 525 -4.34 19.27 -9.89
C LEU A 525 -4.94 17.90 -10.18
N THR A 526 -6.24 17.75 -9.90
CA THR A 526 -7.09 16.69 -10.46
C THR A 526 -8.22 17.35 -11.24
N LEU A 527 -8.13 17.33 -12.56
CA LEU A 527 -9.16 17.79 -13.49
C LEU A 527 -10.01 16.60 -13.96
N TYR A 528 -11.27 16.82 -14.30
CA TYR A 528 -12.18 15.73 -14.67
C TYR A 528 -13.32 16.15 -15.61
N THR A 529 -13.98 15.15 -16.19
CA THR A 529 -15.18 15.34 -17.02
C THR A 529 -16.42 15.41 -16.13
N LEU A 530 -17.24 16.45 -16.30
CA LEU A 530 -18.53 16.51 -15.63
C LEU A 530 -19.46 15.44 -16.19
N SER A 531 -20.04 14.63 -15.31
CA SER A 531 -20.97 13.55 -15.65
C SER A 531 -22.12 13.56 -14.65
N PRO A 532 -23.38 13.36 -15.08
CA PRO A 532 -24.51 13.24 -14.15
C PRO A 532 -24.37 12.04 -13.21
N ASN A 533 -23.52 11.08 -13.58
CA ASN A 533 -23.31 9.83 -12.88
C ASN A 533 -21.99 9.83 -12.07
N THR A 534 -21.35 10.99 -11.88
CA THR A 534 -20.14 11.09 -11.08
C THR A 534 -20.17 12.31 -10.17
N GLU A 535 -19.85 12.09 -8.90
CA GLU A 535 -19.72 13.11 -7.86
C GLU A 535 -18.28 13.14 -7.33
N VAL A 536 -17.75 14.32 -7.06
CA VAL A 536 -16.52 14.47 -6.27
C VAL A 536 -16.93 14.50 -4.80
N LYS A 537 -16.55 13.48 -4.03
CA LYS A 537 -16.89 13.38 -2.61
C LYS A 537 -15.86 14.08 -1.73
N SER A 538 -14.59 14.06 -2.12
CA SER A 538 -13.53 14.80 -1.42
C SER A 538 -12.34 15.09 -2.34
N CYS A 539 -11.59 16.14 -2.03
CA CYS A 539 -10.31 16.47 -2.65
C CYS A 539 -9.44 17.12 -1.56
N GLN A 540 -8.46 16.37 -1.07
CA GLN A 540 -7.72 16.67 0.16
C GLN A 540 -6.24 16.88 -0.14
N VAL A 541 -5.63 17.92 0.44
CA VAL A 541 -4.19 18.17 0.36
C VAL A 541 -3.45 17.25 1.32
N ILE A 542 -2.43 16.55 0.84
CA ILE A 542 -1.55 15.69 1.64
C ILE A 542 -0.22 16.41 1.84
N GLY A 543 0.18 16.66 3.08
CA GLY A 543 1.39 17.40 3.36
C GLY A 543 1.87 17.35 4.80
N GLU A 544 2.60 18.39 5.18
CA GLU A 544 3.49 18.39 6.34
C GLU A 544 2.83 18.80 7.66
N ASN A 545 1.74 19.56 7.62
CA ASN A 545 1.05 20.02 8.82
C ASN A 545 -0.45 20.27 8.57
N THR A 546 -1.22 20.36 9.65
CA THR A 546 -2.68 20.57 9.59
C THR A 546 -3.10 22.00 9.27
N GLU A 547 -2.16 22.95 9.18
CA GLU A 547 -2.46 24.33 8.76
C GLU A 547 -2.59 24.41 7.23
N MET A 548 -1.77 23.64 6.52
CA MET A 548 -1.66 23.67 5.06
C MET A 548 -2.17 22.39 4.39
N SER A 549 -2.57 21.37 5.15
CA SER A 549 -2.93 20.05 4.63
C SER A 549 -4.06 19.39 5.40
N ASP A 550 -4.93 18.69 4.68
CA ASP A 550 -6.04 17.90 5.24
C ASP A 550 -5.56 16.55 5.76
N ILE A 551 -4.51 16.00 5.14
CA ILE A 551 -3.91 14.71 5.49
C ILE A 551 -2.45 14.93 5.83
N VAL A 552 -2.06 14.51 7.04
CA VAL A 552 -0.67 14.54 7.52
C VAL A 552 -0.22 13.12 7.84
N LEU A 553 1.06 12.82 7.59
CA LEU A 553 1.68 11.52 7.85
C LEU A 553 2.66 11.59 9.04
N PRO A 554 2.19 11.71 10.30
CA PRO A 554 3.03 12.06 11.46
C PRO A 554 4.14 11.03 11.74
N ASN A 555 3.91 9.77 11.37
CA ASN A 555 4.86 8.68 11.60
C ASN A 555 5.47 8.20 10.29
N TRP A 556 5.87 9.14 9.44
CA TRP A 556 6.63 8.85 8.22
C TRP A 556 7.97 9.60 8.18
N GLY A 557 8.14 10.56 9.09
CA GLY A 557 9.18 11.58 9.02
C GLY A 557 8.59 12.91 8.51
N PRO A 558 9.34 14.01 8.64
CA PRO A 558 8.93 15.30 8.09
C PRO A 558 8.61 15.15 6.60
N PHE A 559 7.34 15.29 6.22
CA PHE A 559 6.84 15.11 4.86
C PHE A 559 7.59 16.01 3.89
N GLU A 560 7.84 17.23 4.32
CA GLU A 560 8.58 18.22 3.60
C GLU A 560 9.96 17.66 3.25
N ASN A 561 10.64 16.94 4.16
CA ASN A 561 11.94 16.30 3.88
C ASN A 561 11.90 15.19 2.83
N VAL A 562 10.72 14.65 2.56
CA VAL A 562 10.48 13.65 1.52
C VAL A 562 10.13 14.35 0.21
N PHE A 563 9.03 15.07 0.12
CA PHE A 563 8.57 15.68 -1.13
C PHE A 563 8.66 17.21 -1.09
N ASP A 564 8.99 17.81 -2.23
CA ASP A 564 8.97 19.25 -2.45
C ASP A 564 7.62 19.76 -3.00
N HIS A 565 6.67 18.84 -3.19
CA HIS A 565 5.26 19.10 -3.46
C HIS A 565 4.38 18.41 -2.41
N ARG A 566 3.28 19.05 -2.01
CA ARG A 566 2.15 18.37 -1.36
C ARG A 566 1.37 17.59 -2.41
N GLY A 567 0.80 16.46 -2.00
CA GLY A 567 -0.06 15.67 -2.86
C GLY A 567 -1.52 16.14 -2.83
N LEU A 568 -2.32 15.66 -3.77
CA LEU A 568 -3.78 15.73 -3.71
C LEU A 568 -4.36 14.32 -3.69
N ARG A 569 -5.37 14.09 -2.84
CA ARG A 569 -6.17 12.86 -2.79
C ARG A 569 -7.64 13.19 -3.08
N THR A 570 -8.13 12.66 -4.19
CA THR A 570 -9.49 12.89 -4.68
C THR A 570 -10.30 11.59 -4.61
N GLU A 571 -11.50 11.65 -4.04
CA GLU A 571 -12.46 10.54 -4.05
C GLU A 571 -13.63 10.91 -4.96
N PHE A 572 -13.78 10.17 -6.06
CA PHE A 572 -14.97 10.21 -6.92
C PHE A 572 -15.96 9.14 -6.47
N VAL A 573 -17.25 9.39 -6.66
CA VAL A 573 -18.34 8.43 -6.46
C VAL A 573 -19.12 8.31 -7.77
N PHE A 574 -19.43 7.09 -8.21
CA PHE A 574 -20.13 6.79 -9.45
C PHE A 574 -21.54 6.27 -9.16
N THR A 575 -22.56 6.85 -9.77
CA THR A 575 -23.94 6.35 -9.71
C THR A 575 -24.31 5.64 -11.01
N LYS A 576 -25.18 4.63 -10.94
CA LYS A 576 -25.71 3.97 -12.14
C LYS A 576 -26.75 4.87 -12.80
#